data_AF-A0A285IDG2-F1
#
_entry.id   AF-A0A285IDG2-F1
#
_cell.length_a   1.000
_cell.length_b   1.000
_cell.length_c   1.000
_cell.angle_alpha   90.00
_cell.angle_beta   90.00
_cell.angle_gamma   90.00
#
_symmetry.space_group_name_H-M   'P 1'
#
loop_
_entity.id
_entity.type
_entity.pdbx_description
1 polymer ?
#
loop_
_entity_poly.entity_id
_entity_poly.type
_entity_poly.pdbx_seq_one_letter_code
_entity_poly.pdbx_strand_id
1 'polypeptide(L)'
;MEHKNKLIVKENHLIEGFVEMTKNEYKFILYLISKIKKDEEDFRKQKVTVKEFAEVLGYKGEGLYQYMQEFEDSLIKKHIRIENNEGDRVKINWLSYIRYFNDAGTLEIAFNSDLVPYLLNLDTRFTKYLLSNIIGLNSIYSIRIYELLKQYERIKNRVIELDDLRKMLGIADDQYKRYNNFKQRVLLKAKEELAENKDTDIYFDFEEIKTGRKVTAIKFIIKKKQLPPEELEFQEYATEKNHSPEVLELFRLLPPKEQIEAHKRNLDRLLREHSFEYLKADIEYAKQAQPDNFMGFLKASCAGGHYASVELEKQQRKKELARYREQEQKKKEELEQKIKKKAQQKAKKNYEKLSEKEIDSYAEGYESLPKMLKEKVSKKEFVLGAIEEELEKELRELLSGFN
;
A
#
# COMPACT_ATOMS: atom_id res chain seq x y z
N MET A 1 7.14 17.98 -13.42
CA MET A 1 6.96 17.73 -11.98
C MET A 1 7.22 16.25 -11.74
N GLU A 2 8.12 15.95 -10.81
CA GLU A 2 8.57 14.61 -10.41
C GLU A 2 7.44 13.69 -9.88
N HIS A 3 6.21 14.20 -9.80
CA HIS A 3 5.06 13.53 -9.21
C HIS A 3 3.94 13.18 -10.20
N LYS A 4 4.16 13.37 -11.51
CA LYS A 4 3.12 13.15 -12.53
C LYS A 4 2.59 11.70 -12.55
N ASN A 5 3.44 10.71 -12.25
CA ASN A 5 3.07 9.30 -12.36
C ASN A 5 2.70 8.66 -11.01
N LYS A 6 2.35 9.47 -10.00
CA LYS A 6 1.90 8.93 -8.72
C LYS A 6 0.46 8.47 -8.80
N LEU A 7 0.20 7.25 -8.34
CA LEU A 7 -1.10 6.61 -8.38
C LEU A 7 -1.87 6.92 -7.09
N ILE A 8 -3.13 7.32 -7.25
CA ILE A 8 -4.09 7.49 -6.16
C ILE A 8 -5.04 6.31 -6.19
N VAL A 9 -5.27 5.70 -5.03
CA VAL A 9 -6.26 4.65 -4.84
C VAL A 9 -7.16 5.02 -3.67
N LYS A 10 -8.46 5.02 -3.90
CA LYS A 10 -9.47 5.37 -2.89
C LYS A 10 -10.64 4.40 -2.95
N GLU A 11 -11.16 4.02 -1.79
CA GLU A 11 -12.44 3.32 -1.70
C GLU A 11 -13.59 4.19 -2.25
N ASN A 12 -14.61 3.56 -2.82
CA ASN A 12 -15.64 4.27 -3.56
C ASN A 12 -16.55 5.14 -2.69
N HIS A 13 -16.91 4.72 -1.47
CA HIS A 13 -17.66 5.55 -0.53
C HIS A 13 -16.83 6.76 -0.08
N LEU A 14 -15.49 6.65 -0.03
CA LEU A 14 -14.62 7.82 0.21
C LEU A 14 -14.66 8.81 -0.97
N ILE A 15 -14.80 8.33 -2.20
CA ILE A 15 -14.98 9.21 -3.37
C ILE A 15 -16.36 9.85 -3.35
N GLU A 16 -17.40 9.13 -2.93
CA GLU A 16 -18.78 9.62 -2.88
C GLU A 16 -19.07 10.47 -1.64
N GLY A 17 -18.18 10.43 -0.64
CA GLY A 17 -18.32 11.20 0.59
C GLY A 17 -18.44 12.71 0.38
N PHE A 18 -19.12 13.38 1.30
CA PHE A 18 -19.19 14.84 1.32
C PHE A 18 -17.84 15.42 1.78
N VAL A 19 -17.31 16.35 0.99
CA VAL A 19 -16.03 17.02 1.23
C VAL A 19 -16.22 18.53 1.16
N GLU A 20 -15.93 19.22 2.27
CA GLU A 20 -15.93 20.69 2.33
C GLU A 20 -14.52 21.20 2.53
N MET A 21 -13.86 21.47 1.41
CA MET A 21 -12.46 21.90 1.36
C MET A 21 -12.27 22.91 0.23
N THR A 22 -11.21 23.69 0.29
CA THR A 22 -10.76 24.44 -0.88
C THR A 22 -10.12 23.50 -1.89
N LYS A 23 -9.99 23.96 -3.15
CA LYS A 23 -9.26 23.22 -4.19
C LYS A 23 -7.85 22.82 -3.74
N ASN A 24 -7.11 23.76 -3.14
CA ASN A 24 -5.71 23.52 -2.78
C ASN A 24 -5.60 22.53 -1.62
N GLU A 25 -6.48 22.65 -0.62
CA GLU A 25 -6.58 21.67 0.46
C GLU A 25 -6.85 20.27 -0.08
N TYR A 26 -7.83 20.13 -0.98
CA TYR A 26 -8.17 18.83 -1.54
C TYR A 26 -7.05 18.25 -2.42
N LYS A 27 -6.41 19.07 -3.27
CA LYS A 27 -5.23 18.67 -4.04
C LYS A 27 -4.09 18.18 -3.16
N PHE A 28 -3.86 18.85 -2.04
CA PHE A 28 -2.82 18.46 -1.11
C PHE A 28 -3.13 17.13 -0.42
N ILE A 29 -4.39 16.90 -0.01
CA ILE A 29 -4.83 15.58 0.47
C ILE A 29 -4.59 14.50 -0.60
N LEU A 30 -4.96 14.74 -1.85
CA LEU A 30 -4.74 13.78 -2.94
C LEU A 30 -3.25 13.52 -3.19
N TYR A 31 -2.40 14.55 -3.06
CA TYR A 31 -0.95 14.40 -3.09
C TYR A 31 -0.43 13.53 -1.95
N LEU A 32 -0.90 13.73 -0.71
CA LEU A 32 -0.54 12.90 0.43
C LEU A 32 -1.02 11.45 0.27
N ILE A 33 -2.21 11.24 -0.29
CA ILE A 33 -2.72 9.89 -0.62
C ILE A 33 -1.77 9.21 -1.63
N SER A 34 -1.28 9.96 -2.62
CA SER A 34 -0.34 9.44 -3.63
C SER A 34 1.04 9.06 -3.08
N LYS A 35 1.36 9.44 -1.83
CA LYS A 35 2.61 9.07 -1.12
C LYS A 35 2.43 7.84 -0.22
N ILE A 36 1.21 7.32 -0.05
CA ILE A 36 0.94 6.10 0.72
C ILE A 36 1.61 4.90 0.05
N LYS A 37 2.31 4.07 0.82
CA LYS A 37 2.92 2.84 0.32
C LYS A 37 1.93 1.67 0.42
N LYS A 38 2.01 0.77 -0.56
CA LYS A 38 1.09 -0.37 -0.73
C LYS A 38 1.00 -1.31 0.47
N ASP A 39 2.10 -1.51 1.18
CA ASP A 39 2.23 -2.51 2.25
C ASP A 39 2.22 -1.88 3.65
N GLU A 40 1.73 -0.64 3.77
CA GLU A 40 1.52 -0.01 5.07
C GLU A 40 0.24 -0.56 5.72
N GLU A 41 0.37 -1.06 6.96
CA GLU A 41 -0.76 -1.52 7.77
C GLU A 41 -1.44 -0.36 8.52
N ASP A 42 -0.73 0.75 8.70
CA ASP A 42 -1.21 1.99 9.32
C ASP A 42 -0.47 3.21 8.70
N PHE A 43 -1.04 4.39 8.86
CA PHE A 43 -0.51 5.61 8.26
C PHE A 43 0.76 6.08 8.97
N ARG A 44 1.87 6.04 8.23
CA ARG A 44 3.12 6.65 8.69
C ARG A 44 3.05 8.17 8.57
N LYS A 45 3.82 8.84 9.42
CA LYS A 45 4.07 10.28 9.27
C LYS A 45 4.83 10.54 7.97
N GLN A 46 4.26 11.36 7.11
CA GLN A 46 4.83 11.79 5.85
C GLN A 46 5.54 13.12 6.03
N LYS A 47 6.68 13.28 5.35
CA LYS A 47 7.39 14.57 5.28
C LYS A 47 7.15 15.24 3.93
N VAL A 48 6.89 16.54 3.98
CA VAL A 48 6.70 17.40 2.80
C VAL A 48 7.53 18.67 3.00
N THR A 49 8.50 18.89 2.11
CA THR A 49 9.29 20.13 2.15
C THR A 49 8.44 21.33 1.70
N VAL A 50 8.82 22.54 2.14
CA VAL A 50 8.18 23.79 1.67
C VAL A 50 8.21 23.91 0.14
N LYS A 51 9.28 23.41 -0.50
CA LYS A 51 9.41 23.35 -1.96
C LYS A 51 8.37 22.41 -2.58
N GLU A 52 8.26 21.17 -2.10
CA GLU A 52 7.24 20.23 -2.56
C GLU A 52 5.82 20.79 -2.36
N PHE A 53 5.55 21.41 -1.22
CA PHE A 53 4.27 22.05 -0.92
C PHE A 53 3.92 23.13 -1.96
N ALA A 54 4.85 24.05 -2.24
CA ALA A 54 4.65 25.11 -3.22
C ALA A 54 4.45 24.55 -4.65
N GLU A 55 5.22 23.54 -5.03
CA GLU A 55 5.12 22.89 -6.34
C GLU A 55 3.77 22.19 -6.54
N VAL A 56 3.32 21.42 -5.55
CA VAL A 56 2.04 20.69 -5.58
C VAL A 56 0.86 21.65 -5.71
N LEU A 57 0.90 22.78 -4.99
CA LEU A 57 -0.17 23.77 -5.03
C LEU A 57 -0.04 24.76 -6.19
N GLY A 58 1.08 24.75 -6.91
CA GLY A 58 1.38 25.75 -7.94
C GLY A 58 1.47 27.17 -7.39
N TYR A 59 1.92 27.32 -6.14
CA TYR A 59 2.00 28.61 -5.46
C TYR A 59 3.16 29.44 -6.02
N LYS A 60 2.88 30.69 -6.41
CA LYS A 60 3.85 31.64 -6.98
C LYS A 60 3.90 32.99 -6.26
N GLY A 61 3.20 33.11 -5.13
CA GLY A 61 3.09 34.37 -4.38
C GLY A 61 4.30 34.67 -3.49
N GLU A 62 4.36 35.90 -3.01
CA GLU A 62 5.19 36.28 -1.87
C GLU A 62 4.48 35.88 -0.56
N GLY A 63 5.21 35.48 0.48
CA GLY A 63 4.60 35.10 1.77
C GLY A 63 4.18 33.63 1.90
N LEU A 64 4.86 32.70 1.21
CA LEU A 64 4.58 31.26 1.26
C LEU A 64 4.48 30.69 2.68
N TYR A 65 5.32 31.16 3.62
CA TYR A 65 5.31 30.68 5.01
C TYR A 65 4.00 31.02 5.74
N GLN A 66 3.52 32.26 5.61
CA GLN A 66 2.25 32.65 6.21
C GLN A 66 1.09 31.87 5.57
N TYR A 67 1.09 31.75 4.24
CA TYR A 67 0.09 30.95 3.54
C TYR A 67 0.08 29.49 4.02
N MET A 68 1.25 28.89 4.23
CA MET A 68 1.38 27.53 4.72
C MET A 68 0.87 27.39 6.16
N GLN A 69 1.12 28.37 7.04
CA GLN A 69 0.58 28.41 8.41
C GLN A 69 -0.95 28.48 8.44
N GLU A 70 -1.54 29.37 7.63
CA GLU A 70 -3.00 29.45 7.51
C GLU A 70 -3.59 28.15 6.91
N PHE A 71 -2.85 27.54 5.99
CA PHE A 71 -3.24 26.29 5.34
C PHE A 71 -3.20 25.11 6.31
N GLU A 72 -2.18 24.95 7.16
CA GLU A 72 -2.13 23.88 8.16
C GLU A 72 -3.27 24.00 9.18
N ASP A 73 -3.52 25.22 9.67
CA ASP A 73 -4.58 25.53 10.62
C ASP A 73 -5.98 25.25 10.07
N SER A 74 -6.17 25.43 8.76
CA SER A 74 -7.41 25.09 8.08
C SER A 74 -7.50 23.59 7.81
N LEU A 75 -6.43 22.98 7.28
CA LEU A 75 -6.43 21.59 6.81
C LEU A 75 -6.67 20.58 7.93
N ILE A 76 -6.08 20.79 9.12
CA ILE A 76 -6.25 19.89 10.27
C ILE A 76 -7.70 19.79 10.75
N LYS A 77 -8.53 20.82 10.46
CA LYS A 77 -9.95 20.88 10.82
C LYS A 77 -10.86 20.24 9.76
N LYS A 78 -10.31 19.85 8.61
CA LYS A 78 -11.10 19.29 7.50
C LYS A 78 -11.47 17.85 7.78
N HIS A 79 -12.71 17.54 7.45
CA HIS A 79 -13.28 16.22 7.62
C HIS A 79 -13.98 15.77 6.35
N ILE A 80 -14.09 14.47 6.20
CA ILE A 80 -14.95 13.82 5.21
C ILE A 80 -16.15 13.22 5.94
N ARG A 81 -17.33 13.27 5.30
CA ARG A 81 -18.50 12.54 5.75
C ARG A 81 -18.79 11.42 4.76
N ILE A 82 -18.81 10.19 5.24
CA ILE A 82 -19.04 8.99 4.45
C ILE A 82 -20.35 8.36 4.93
N GLU A 83 -21.20 7.98 3.99
CA GLU A 83 -22.44 7.26 4.26
C GLU A 83 -22.31 5.83 3.72
N ASN A 84 -22.63 4.83 4.53
CA ASN A 84 -22.64 3.43 4.09
C ASN A 84 -23.99 3.09 3.41
N ASN A 85 -24.10 1.88 2.85
CA ASN A 85 -25.33 1.44 2.17
C ASN A 85 -26.53 1.25 3.12
N GLU A 86 -26.29 1.22 4.44
CA GLU A 86 -27.32 1.09 5.48
C GLU A 86 -27.82 2.47 5.95
N GLY A 87 -27.21 3.56 5.47
CA GLY A 87 -27.53 4.93 5.85
C GLY A 87 -26.76 5.47 7.06
N ASP A 88 -25.86 4.66 7.64
CA ASP A 88 -25.00 5.13 8.73
C ASP A 88 -23.99 6.15 8.20
N ARG A 89 -23.78 7.19 9.01
CA ARG A 89 -22.88 8.28 8.68
C ARG A 89 -21.71 8.29 9.62
N VAL A 90 -20.51 8.31 9.04
CA VAL A 90 -19.28 8.56 9.77
C VAL A 90 -18.69 9.90 9.34
N LYS A 91 -18.18 10.66 10.30
CA LYS A 91 -17.46 11.92 10.08
C LYS A 91 -16.03 11.75 10.59
N ILE A 92 -15.07 11.80 9.67
CA ILE A 92 -13.66 11.50 9.94
C ILE A 92 -12.81 12.71 9.57
N ASN A 93 -11.98 13.19 10.49
CA ASN A 93 -10.97 14.19 10.15
C ASN A 93 -9.95 13.60 9.18
N TRP A 94 -9.52 14.36 8.17
CA TRP A 94 -8.52 13.86 7.23
C TRP A 94 -7.19 13.55 7.92
N LEU A 95 -6.75 14.46 8.77
CA LEU A 95 -5.44 14.39 9.43
C LEU A 95 -5.63 14.21 10.94
N SER A 96 -4.76 13.38 11.53
CA SER A 96 -4.62 13.27 12.99
C SER A 96 -3.50 14.16 13.53
N TYR A 97 -2.56 14.55 12.66
CA TYR A 97 -1.35 15.26 13.04
C TYR A 97 -0.82 16.11 11.88
N ILE A 98 -0.42 17.34 12.21
CA ILE A 98 0.38 18.22 11.36
C ILE A 98 1.37 18.97 12.25
N ARG A 99 2.63 19.04 11.83
CA ARG A 99 3.67 19.82 12.51
C ARG A 99 4.65 20.41 11.51
N TYR A 100 4.90 21.70 11.63
CA TYR A 100 5.94 22.37 10.89
C TYR A 100 7.28 22.40 11.68
N PHE A 101 8.37 22.08 11.00
CA PHE A 101 9.74 22.17 11.51
C PHE A 101 10.44 23.38 10.89
N ASN A 102 10.56 24.48 11.65
CA ASN A 102 11.13 25.75 11.20
C ASN A 102 12.57 25.61 10.69
N ASP A 103 13.38 24.83 11.40
CA ASP A 103 14.79 24.56 11.13
C ASP A 103 15.02 23.76 9.85
N ALA A 104 14.09 22.86 9.52
CA ALA A 104 14.18 21.97 8.38
C ALA A 104 13.31 22.39 7.18
N GLY A 105 12.49 23.44 7.30
CA GLY A 105 11.55 23.86 6.25
C GLY A 105 10.63 22.72 5.78
N THR A 106 10.13 21.92 6.72
CA THR A 106 9.43 20.66 6.43
C THR A 106 8.16 20.50 7.27
N LEU A 107 7.07 20.10 6.62
CA LEU A 107 5.83 19.66 7.26
C LEU A 107 5.88 18.15 7.50
N GLU A 108 5.55 17.73 8.72
CA GLU A 108 5.31 16.34 9.07
C GLU A 108 3.81 16.14 9.30
N ILE A 109 3.20 15.21 8.57
CA ILE A 109 1.76 15.05 8.49
C ILE A 109 1.39 13.58 8.62
N ALA A 110 0.30 13.27 9.33
CA ALA A 110 -0.26 11.91 9.38
C ALA A 110 -1.77 11.93 9.13
N PHE A 111 -2.25 10.97 8.34
CA PHE A 111 -3.68 10.74 8.17
C PHE A 111 -4.30 10.21 9.48
N ASN A 112 -5.61 10.40 9.62
CA ASN A 112 -6.35 9.75 10.70
C ASN A 112 -6.45 8.23 10.45
N SER A 113 -6.12 7.40 11.44
CA SER A 113 -6.19 5.93 11.37
C SER A 113 -7.59 5.40 11.02
N ASP A 114 -8.65 6.16 11.30
CA ASP A 114 -10.01 5.79 10.88
C ASP A 114 -10.18 5.80 9.35
N LEU A 115 -9.23 6.36 8.60
CA LEU A 115 -9.20 6.30 7.13
C LEU A 115 -8.57 5.01 6.57
N VAL A 116 -7.99 4.14 7.42
CA VAL A 116 -7.35 2.88 7.00
C VAL A 116 -8.29 2.01 6.14
N PRO A 117 -9.57 1.82 6.48
CA PRO A 117 -10.53 1.08 5.64
C PRO A 117 -10.69 1.65 4.23
N TYR A 118 -10.44 2.95 4.06
CA TYR A 118 -10.78 3.70 2.84
C TYR A 118 -9.57 4.03 1.95
N LEU A 119 -8.35 3.84 2.46
CA LEU A 119 -7.10 4.16 1.75
C LEU A 119 -6.07 3.02 1.75
N LEU A 120 -6.06 2.13 2.76
CA LEU A 120 -5.12 1.00 2.85
C LEU A 120 -5.80 -0.35 2.59
N ASN A 121 -6.91 -0.62 3.29
CA ASN A 121 -7.62 -1.90 3.26
C ASN A 121 -8.62 -2.00 2.09
N LEU A 122 -8.15 -1.66 0.89
CA LEU A 122 -8.98 -1.59 -0.30
C LEU A 122 -9.29 -2.99 -0.83
N ASP A 123 -10.58 -3.30 -1.03
CA ASP A 123 -11.01 -4.63 -1.40
C ASP A 123 -11.36 -4.85 -2.87
N THR A 124 -12.57 -4.47 -3.25
CA THR A 124 -13.21 -4.73 -4.55
C THR A 124 -13.88 -3.47 -5.08
N ARG A 125 -14.09 -2.45 -4.24
CA ARG A 125 -14.75 -1.18 -4.58
C ARG A 125 -13.84 0.01 -4.35
N PHE A 126 -12.78 0.10 -5.15
CA PHE A 126 -11.90 1.25 -5.16
C PHE A 126 -11.73 1.77 -6.58
N THR A 127 -11.29 3.02 -6.67
CA THR A 127 -10.98 3.68 -7.92
C THR A 127 -9.53 4.14 -7.93
N LYS A 128 -8.93 4.04 -9.12
CA LYS A 128 -7.53 4.34 -9.40
C LYS A 128 -7.42 5.42 -10.46
N TYR A 129 -6.53 6.38 -10.25
CA TYR A 129 -6.18 7.40 -11.24
C TYR A 129 -4.84 8.04 -10.88
N LEU A 130 -4.21 8.69 -11.84
CA LEU A 130 -2.95 9.39 -11.61
C LEU A 130 -3.21 10.76 -10.99
N LEU A 131 -2.31 11.18 -10.10
CA LEU A 131 -2.32 12.53 -9.54
C LEU A 131 -2.26 13.59 -10.66
N SER A 132 -1.54 13.33 -11.76
CA SER A 132 -1.47 14.20 -12.93
C SER A 132 -2.84 14.50 -13.54
N ASN A 133 -3.78 13.55 -13.51
CA ASN A 133 -5.11 13.75 -14.08
C ASN A 133 -5.89 14.86 -13.37
N ILE A 134 -5.60 15.14 -12.10
CA ILE A 134 -6.37 16.11 -11.30
C ILE A 134 -5.57 17.35 -10.89
N ILE A 135 -4.24 17.27 -10.84
CA ILE A 135 -3.41 18.34 -10.26
C ILE A 135 -3.48 19.63 -11.08
N GLY A 136 -3.77 19.54 -12.38
CA GLY A 136 -3.95 20.68 -13.27
C GLY A 136 -5.34 21.34 -13.24
N LEU A 137 -6.32 20.74 -12.56
CA LEU A 137 -7.70 21.25 -12.53
C LEU A 137 -7.83 22.41 -11.52
N ASN A 138 -8.56 23.47 -11.88
CA ASN A 138 -8.71 24.72 -11.14
C ASN A 138 -10.05 24.86 -10.41
N SER A 139 -11.04 24.02 -10.71
CA SER A 139 -12.26 23.93 -9.91
C SER A 139 -12.24 22.67 -9.04
N ILE A 140 -12.57 22.81 -7.76
CA ILE A 140 -12.77 21.66 -6.88
C ILE A 140 -13.86 20.74 -7.44
N TYR A 141 -14.91 21.31 -8.05
CA TYR A 141 -15.98 20.52 -8.66
C TYR A 141 -15.49 19.71 -9.85
N SER A 142 -14.55 20.22 -10.64
CA SER A 142 -13.93 19.45 -11.73
C SER A 142 -13.16 18.25 -11.19
N ILE A 143 -12.39 18.44 -10.11
CA ILE A 143 -11.65 17.35 -9.45
C ILE A 143 -12.63 16.29 -8.93
N ARG A 144 -13.67 16.71 -8.20
CA ARG A 144 -14.66 15.79 -7.61
C ARG A 144 -15.49 15.07 -8.68
N ILE A 145 -15.93 15.77 -9.72
CA ILE A 145 -16.63 15.16 -10.86
C ILE A 145 -15.71 14.16 -11.57
N TYR A 146 -14.43 14.49 -11.79
CA TYR A 146 -13.47 13.55 -12.36
C TYR A 146 -13.43 12.25 -11.56
N GLU A 147 -13.28 12.31 -10.23
CA GLU A 147 -13.24 11.12 -9.37
C GLU A 147 -14.54 10.31 -9.44
N LEU A 148 -15.70 10.98 -9.36
CA LEU A 148 -17.02 10.34 -9.45
C LEU A 148 -17.23 9.63 -10.79
N LEU A 149 -16.72 10.21 -11.89
CA LEU A 149 -16.84 9.62 -13.21
C LEU A 149 -15.80 8.51 -13.44
N LYS A 150 -14.62 8.62 -12.84
CA LYS A 150 -13.58 7.60 -12.93
C LYS A 150 -14.04 6.26 -12.36
N GLN A 151 -14.87 6.27 -11.30
CA GLN A 151 -15.55 5.08 -10.75
C GLN A 151 -16.34 4.29 -11.82
N TYR A 152 -16.92 4.99 -12.80
CA TYR A 152 -17.81 4.44 -13.82
C TYR A 152 -17.18 4.44 -15.22
N GLU A 153 -15.86 4.62 -15.32
CA GLU A 153 -15.16 4.72 -16.60
C GLU A 153 -15.39 3.49 -17.50
N ARG A 154 -15.47 2.29 -16.92
CA ARG A 154 -15.75 1.04 -17.66
C ARG A 154 -17.19 0.98 -18.16
N ILE A 155 -18.15 1.47 -17.37
CA ILE A 155 -19.59 1.48 -17.65
C ILE A 155 -19.95 2.58 -18.67
N LYS A 156 -19.10 3.61 -18.80
CA LYS A 156 -19.25 4.75 -19.72
C LYS A 156 -20.41 5.69 -19.42
N ASN A 157 -21.23 5.40 -18.43
CA ASN A 157 -22.32 6.27 -18.04
C ASN A 157 -22.59 6.14 -16.54
N ARG A 158 -23.11 7.22 -15.96
CA ARG A 158 -23.52 7.27 -14.56
C ARG A 158 -24.71 8.22 -14.42
N VAL A 159 -25.79 7.76 -13.80
CA VAL A 159 -26.92 8.61 -13.43
C VAL A 159 -26.79 8.95 -11.95
N ILE A 160 -26.91 10.23 -11.61
CA ILE A 160 -26.88 10.70 -10.21
C ILE A 160 -28.04 11.68 -10.02
N GLU A 161 -28.80 11.48 -8.95
CA GLU A 161 -29.81 12.45 -8.53
C GLU A 161 -29.17 13.80 -8.23
N LEU A 162 -29.86 14.88 -8.55
CA LEU A 162 -29.30 16.22 -8.45
C LEU A 162 -28.94 16.58 -7.00
N ASP A 163 -29.78 16.17 -6.04
CA ASP A 163 -29.57 16.45 -4.63
C ASP A 163 -28.37 15.65 -4.10
N ASP A 164 -28.21 14.40 -4.50
CA ASP A 164 -27.04 13.60 -4.10
C ASP A 164 -25.75 14.08 -4.77
N LEU A 165 -25.79 14.45 -6.05
CA LEU A 165 -24.65 15.06 -6.72
C LEU A 165 -24.18 16.32 -5.98
N ARG A 166 -25.11 17.17 -5.51
CA ARG A 166 -24.75 18.37 -4.74
C ARG A 166 -24.08 18.01 -3.41
N LYS A 167 -24.59 17.00 -2.69
CA LYS A 167 -23.96 16.49 -1.46
C LYS A 167 -22.55 15.94 -1.72
N MET A 168 -22.38 15.07 -2.72
CA MET A 168 -21.08 14.48 -3.08
C MET A 168 -20.03 15.54 -3.46
N LEU A 169 -20.49 16.65 -4.05
CA LEU A 169 -19.66 17.80 -4.44
C LEU A 169 -19.40 18.80 -3.31
N GLY A 170 -19.94 18.57 -2.10
CA GLY A 170 -19.73 19.47 -0.96
C GLY A 170 -20.46 20.81 -1.09
N ILE A 171 -21.51 20.88 -1.93
CA ILE A 171 -22.24 22.13 -2.18
C ILE A 171 -23.29 22.30 -1.09
N ALA A 172 -23.22 23.39 -0.34
CA ALA A 172 -24.19 23.71 0.69
C ALA A 172 -25.58 24.00 0.10
N ASP A 173 -26.63 23.78 0.90
CA ASP A 173 -28.04 23.93 0.47
C ASP A 173 -28.37 25.37 0.01
N ASP A 174 -27.62 26.35 0.50
CA ASP A 174 -27.78 27.75 0.16
C ASP A 174 -27.02 28.19 -1.10
N GLN A 175 -26.04 27.41 -1.56
CA GLN A 175 -25.22 27.70 -2.72
C GLN A 175 -25.89 27.22 -4.02
N TYR A 176 -25.82 28.01 -5.10
CA TYR A 176 -26.35 27.61 -6.42
C TYR A 176 -27.80 27.06 -6.39
N LYS A 177 -28.70 27.63 -5.57
CA LYS A 177 -30.10 27.17 -5.44
C LYS A 177 -30.83 27.03 -6.78
N ARG A 178 -30.55 27.96 -7.71
CA ARG A 178 -31.07 27.90 -9.07
C ARG A 178 -30.25 26.90 -9.88
N TYR A 179 -30.92 25.92 -10.48
CA TYR A 179 -30.26 24.92 -11.34
C TYR A 179 -29.37 25.54 -12.42
N ASN A 180 -29.76 26.67 -13.03
CA ASN A 180 -28.92 27.36 -14.01
C ASN A 180 -27.56 27.78 -13.43
N ASN A 181 -27.50 28.22 -12.17
CA ASN A 181 -26.24 28.57 -11.52
C ASN A 181 -25.39 27.32 -11.28
N PHE A 182 -26.01 26.22 -10.83
CA PHE A 182 -25.34 24.93 -10.66
C PHE A 182 -24.77 24.44 -12.00
N LYS A 183 -25.59 24.43 -13.06
CA LYS A 183 -25.17 24.03 -14.41
C LYS A 183 -23.98 24.84 -14.91
N GLN A 184 -24.03 26.18 -14.79
CA GLN A 184 -22.96 27.06 -15.28
C GLN A 184 -21.67 26.95 -14.46
N ARG A 185 -21.77 26.99 -13.12
CA ARG A 185 -20.60 27.06 -12.24
C ARG A 185 -19.98 25.69 -11.92
N VAL A 186 -20.74 24.61 -12.09
CA VAL A 186 -20.35 23.26 -11.69
C VAL A 186 -20.23 22.36 -12.92
N LEU A 187 -21.35 22.03 -13.58
CA LEU A 187 -21.37 21.03 -14.66
C LEU A 187 -20.61 21.48 -15.91
N LEU A 188 -20.92 22.67 -16.42
CA LEU A 188 -20.29 23.20 -17.64
C LEU A 188 -18.82 23.55 -17.38
N LYS A 189 -18.50 24.11 -16.21
CA LYS A 189 -17.11 24.37 -15.82
C LYS A 189 -16.28 23.08 -15.75
N ALA A 190 -16.82 22.03 -15.13
CA ALA A 190 -16.14 20.74 -15.07
C ALA A 190 -16.02 20.09 -16.44
N LYS A 191 -17.06 20.18 -17.28
CA LYS A 191 -17.03 19.66 -18.65
C LYS A 191 -15.92 20.31 -19.48
N GLU A 192 -15.88 21.63 -19.49
CA GLU A 192 -14.86 22.43 -20.19
C GLU A 192 -13.46 22.06 -19.69
N GLU A 193 -13.25 22.11 -18.38
CA GLU A 193 -11.94 21.91 -17.78
C GLU A 193 -11.41 20.48 -17.99
N LEU A 194 -12.26 19.47 -17.85
CA LEU A 194 -11.88 18.09 -18.17
C LEU A 194 -11.66 17.88 -19.66
N ALA A 195 -12.34 18.59 -20.55
CA ALA A 195 -12.12 18.47 -21.99
C ALA A 195 -10.79 19.12 -22.42
N GLU A 196 -10.45 20.29 -21.87
CA GLU A 196 -9.27 21.07 -22.26
C GLU A 196 -7.98 20.62 -21.59
N ASN A 197 -8.05 20.03 -20.38
CA ASN A 197 -6.85 19.61 -19.67
C ASN A 197 -6.18 18.41 -20.36
N LYS A 198 -4.95 18.59 -20.84
CA LYS A 198 -4.18 17.56 -21.55
C LYS A 198 -3.76 16.36 -20.70
N ASP A 199 -3.67 16.52 -19.39
CA ASP A 199 -3.23 15.47 -18.47
C ASP A 199 -4.43 14.62 -17.98
N THR A 200 -5.68 15.03 -18.19
CA THR A 200 -6.87 14.19 -17.91
C THR A 200 -7.05 13.09 -18.96
N ASP A 201 -7.38 11.89 -18.51
CA ASP A 201 -7.60 10.71 -19.37
C ASP A 201 -9.06 10.48 -19.74
N ILE A 202 -9.99 11.17 -19.07
CA ILE A 202 -11.42 11.15 -19.39
C ILE A 202 -11.98 12.57 -19.51
N TYR A 203 -13.05 12.69 -20.29
CA TYR A 203 -13.93 13.84 -20.35
C TYR A 203 -15.37 13.33 -20.42
N PHE A 204 -16.35 14.22 -20.40
CA PHE A 204 -17.74 13.80 -20.39
C PHE A 204 -18.68 14.74 -21.15
N ASP A 205 -19.81 14.17 -21.55
CA ASP A 205 -21.04 14.89 -21.85
C ASP A 205 -22.08 14.57 -20.78
N PHE A 206 -23.20 15.30 -20.76
CA PHE A 206 -24.29 14.98 -19.84
C PHE A 206 -25.66 15.30 -20.44
N GLU A 207 -26.66 14.54 -20.00
CA GLU A 207 -28.07 14.74 -20.29
C GLU A 207 -28.82 15.10 -19.00
N GLU A 208 -29.81 15.97 -19.11
CA GLU A 208 -30.67 16.38 -17.99
C GLU A 208 -31.90 15.50 -17.94
N ILE A 209 -32.10 14.78 -16.84
CA ILE A 209 -33.34 14.02 -16.59
C ILE A 209 -34.31 14.92 -15.84
N LYS A 210 -35.52 15.06 -16.36
CA LYS A 210 -36.55 15.95 -15.83
C LYS A 210 -37.75 15.19 -15.31
N THR A 211 -38.28 15.67 -14.19
CA THR A 211 -39.61 15.30 -13.68
C THR A 211 -40.49 16.54 -13.81
N GLY A 212 -41.40 16.52 -14.80
CA GLY A 212 -42.11 17.72 -15.24
C GLY A 212 -41.14 18.78 -15.77
N ARG A 213 -41.14 19.98 -15.18
CA ARG A 213 -40.24 21.08 -15.56
C ARG A 213 -38.92 21.09 -14.78
N LYS A 214 -38.81 20.36 -13.67
CA LYS A 214 -37.65 20.36 -12.78
C LYS A 214 -36.63 19.31 -13.26
N VAL A 215 -35.35 19.68 -13.33
CA VAL A 215 -34.26 18.71 -13.49
C VAL A 215 -34.07 17.97 -12.17
N THR A 216 -34.18 16.64 -12.19
CA THR A 216 -34.10 15.79 -10.99
C THR A 216 -32.85 14.93 -10.96
N ALA A 217 -32.25 14.63 -12.11
CA ALA A 217 -31.00 13.87 -12.18
C ALA A 217 -30.14 14.30 -13.38
N ILE A 218 -28.86 13.98 -13.29
CA ILE A 218 -27.88 14.17 -14.36
C ILE A 218 -27.38 12.79 -14.80
N LYS A 219 -27.47 12.52 -16.11
CA LYS A 219 -26.87 11.35 -16.73
C LYS A 219 -25.56 11.76 -17.38
N PHE A 220 -24.45 11.37 -16.78
CA PHE A 220 -23.12 11.57 -17.31
C PHE A 220 -22.80 10.51 -18.37
N ILE A 221 -22.16 10.93 -19.45
CA ILE A 221 -21.68 10.12 -20.57
C ILE A 221 -20.16 10.28 -20.61
N ILE A 222 -19.43 9.24 -20.19
CA ILE A 222 -17.99 9.27 -19.93
C ILE A 222 -17.25 8.82 -21.19
N LYS A 223 -16.29 9.64 -21.63
CA LYS A 223 -15.49 9.42 -22.82
C LYS A 223 -14.01 9.38 -22.45
N LYS A 224 -13.26 8.46 -23.06
CA LYS A 224 -11.80 8.40 -22.91
C LYS A 224 -11.13 9.38 -23.86
N LYS A 225 -10.06 10.02 -23.42
CA LYS A 225 -9.13 10.72 -24.34
C LYS A 225 -8.14 9.71 -24.90
N GLN A 226 -7.76 9.91 -26.16
CA GLN A 226 -6.57 9.27 -26.69
C GLN A 226 -5.37 10.09 -26.19
N LEU A 227 -4.74 9.62 -25.13
CA LEU A 227 -3.45 10.14 -24.69
C LEU A 227 -2.34 9.38 -25.43
N PRO A 228 -1.17 10.00 -25.70
CA PRO A 228 0.00 9.26 -26.14
C PRO A 228 0.24 8.08 -25.18
N PRO A 229 0.69 6.92 -25.66
CA PRO A 229 1.11 5.85 -24.78
C PRO A 229 2.35 6.34 -24.01
N GLU A 230 2.14 7.03 -22.89
CA GLU A 230 3.14 7.01 -21.83
C GLU A 230 3.18 5.55 -21.37
N GLU A 231 4.37 4.94 -21.47
CA GLU A 231 4.71 3.69 -20.78
C GLU A 231 4.56 3.94 -19.28
N LEU A 232 3.32 3.98 -18.83
CA LEU A 232 3.00 3.87 -17.44
C LEU A 232 3.16 2.39 -17.16
N GLU A 233 4.30 2.04 -16.58
CA GLU A 233 4.34 0.92 -15.66
C GLU A 233 3.32 1.22 -14.57
N PHE A 234 2.06 0.88 -14.83
CA PHE A 234 1.17 0.46 -13.79
C PHE A 234 1.91 -0.73 -13.17
N GLN A 235 2.70 -0.50 -12.12
CA GLN A 235 3.00 -1.57 -11.19
C GLN A 235 1.64 -2.13 -10.86
N GLU A 236 1.38 -3.34 -11.37
CA GLU A 236 0.07 -3.94 -11.33
C GLU A 236 -0.39 -3.85 -9.87
N TYR A 237 -1.40 -3.02 -9.63
CA TYR A 237 -2.31 -3.32 -8.55
C TYR A 237 -3.07 -4.54 -9.04
N ALA A 238 -2.39 -5.68 -8.95
CA ALA A 238 -2.92 -6.98 -9.28
C ALA A 238 -4.31 -7.04 -8.65
N THR A 239 -5.29 -7.19 -9.54
CA THR A 239 -6.63 -7.65 -9.16
C THR A 239 -6.61 -9.15 -8.84
N GLU A 240 -5.42 -9.72 -8.70
CA GLU A 240 -5.16 -11.05 -8.18
C GLU A 240 -4.13 -10.89 -7.05
N LYS A 241 -4.59 -10.79 -5.80
CA LYS A 241 -3.77 -11.41 -4.75
C LYS A 241 -3.80 -12.88 -5.09
N ASN A 242 -2.64 -13.45 -5.45
CA ASN A 242 -2.46 -14.89 -5.37
C ASN A 242 -2.69 -15.27 -3.91
N HIS A 243 -3.93 -15.61 -3.59
CA HIS A 243 -4.27 -16.27 -2.33
C HIS A 243 -3.41 -17.53 -2.25
N SER A 244 -2.91 -17.84 -1.06
CA SER A 244 -2.06 -19.01 -0.92
C SER A 244 -2.83 -20.27 -1.37
N PRO A 245 -2.15 -21.33 -1.84
CA PRO A 245 -2.81 -22.59 -2.21
C PRO A 245 -3.77 -23.10 -1.14
N GLU A 246 -3.42 -22.90 0.14
CA GLU A 246 -4.20 -23.23 1.32
C GLU A 246 -5.53 -22.45 1.37
N VAL A 247 -5.51 -21.15 1.09
CA VAL A 247 -6.73 -20.32 1.05
C VAL A 247 -7.65 -20.77 -0.07
N LEU A 248 -7.10 -21.05 -1.26
CA LEU A 248 -7.87 -21.52 -2.40
C LEU A 248 -8.48 -22.90 -2.14
N GLU A 249 -7.79 -23.74 -1.39
CA GLU A 249 -8.30 -25.05 -0.98
C GLU A 249 -9.41 -24.92 0.07
N LEU A 250 -9.22 -24.14 1.14
CA LEU A 250 -10.28 -23.87 2.12
C LEU A 250 -11.51 -23.21 1.49
N PHE A 251 -11.30 -22.31 0.53
CA PHE A 251 -12.38 -21.64 -0.18
C PHE A 251 -13.26 -22.62 -0.97
N ARG A 252 -12.65 -23.63 -1.61
CA ARG A 252 -13.39 -24.69 -2.32
C ARG A 252 -14.20 -25.59 -1.38
N LEU A 253 -13.83 -25.64 -0.10
CA LEU A 253 -14.54 -26.43 0.91
C LEU A 253 -15.78 -25.72 1.47
N LEU A 254 -15.88 -24.39 1.31
CA LEU A 254 -17.07 -23.63 1.72
C LEU A 254 -18.31 -24.09 0.93
N PRO A 255 -19.52 -24.01 1.52
CA PRO A 255 -20.76 -24.19 0.78
C PRO A 255 -20.81 -23.31 -0.48
N PRO A 256 -21.38 -23.74 -1.61
CA PRO A 256 -21.38 -22.95 -2.85
C PRO A 256 -21.93 -21.52 -2.71
N LYS A 257 -22.91 -21.32 -1.82
CA LYS A 257 -23.50 -20.01 -1.52
C LYS A 257 -22.53 -19.05 -0.80
N GLU A 258 -21.55 -19.62 -0.09
CA GLU A 258 -20.51 -18.92 0.67
C GLU A 258 -19.20 -18.77 -0.14
N GLN A 259 -19.14 -19.28 -1.37
CA GLN A 259 -17.99 -19.13 -2.26
C GLN A 259 -17.99 -17.77 -2.97
N ILE A 260 -18.05 -16.68 -2.20
CA ILE A 260 -17.87 -15.32 -2.70
C ILE A 260 -16.44 -14.82 -2.45
N GLU A 261 -15.89 -14.03 -3.37
CA GLU A 261 -14.49 -13.60 -3.36
C GLU A 261 -14.05 -12.95 -2.03
N ALA A 262 -14.98 -12.27 -1.35
CA ALA A 262 -14.76 -11.66 -0.04
C ALA A 262 -14.37 -12.66 1.06
N HIS A 263 -14.79 -13.93 0.97
CA HIS A 263 -14.47 -14.95 1.99
C HIS A 263 -13.06 -15.52 1.86
N LYS A 264 -12.40 -15.44 0.70
CA LYS A 264 -10.97 -15.80 0.58
C LYS A 264 -10.10 -14.97 1.53
N ARG A 265 -10.44 -13.69 1.72
CA ARG A 265 -9.76 -12.81 2.69
C ARG A 265 -10.07 -13.13 4.14
N ASN A 266 -11.29 -13.57 4.43
CA ASN A 266 -11.64 -14.04 5.77
C ASN A 266 -10.84 -15.30 6.11
N LEU A 267 -10.68 -16.20 5.15
CA LEU A 267 -9.85 -17.40 5.27
C LEU A 267 -8.36 -17.04 5.40
N ASP A 268 -7.85 -16.08 4.62
CA ASP A 268 -6.49 -15.54 4.80
C ASP A 268 -6.26 -15.06 6.24
N ARG A 269 -7.23 -14.32 6.80
CA ARG A 269 -7.12 -13.79 8.16
C ARG A 269 -7.14 -14.91 9.20
N LEU A 270 -8.08 -15.85 9.05
CA LEU A 270 -8.17 -17.01 9.93
C LEU A 270 -6.90 -17.86 9.87
N LEU A 271 -6.26 -18.01 8.71
CA LEU A 271 -5.00 -18.75 8.55
C LEU A 271 -3.79 -18.09 9.23
N ARG A 272 -3.88 -16.80 9.57
CA ARG A 272 -2.83 -16.13 10.37
C ARG A 272 -2.89 -16.54 11.84
N GLU A 273 -4.08 -16.93 12.30
CA GLU A 273 -4.38 -17.21 13.71
C GLU A 273 -4.52 -18.71 13.97
N HIS A 274 -4.89 -19.48 12.94
CA HIS A 274 -5.22 -20.91 13.01
C HIS A 274 -4.54 -21.69 11.88
N SER A 275 -4.29 -22.99 12.12
CA SER A 275 -3.70 -23.88 11.10
C SER A 275 -4.70 -24.20 9.97
N PHE A 276 -4.20 -24.58 8.80
CA PHE A 276 -5.05 -24.99 7.68
C PHE A 276 -5.96 -26.18 8.05
N GLU A 277 -5.43 -27.19 8.74
CA GLU A 277 -6.19 -28.36 9.16
C GLU A 277 -7.27 -28.00 10.19
N TYR A 278 -6.99 -27.04 11.08
CA TYR A 278 -7.98 -26.51 12.02
C TYR A 278 -9.18 -25.89 11.28
N LEU A 279 -8.91 -25.00 10.33
CA LEU A 279 -9.97 -24.33 9.58
C LEU A 279 -10.74 -25.29 8.69
N LYS A 280 -10.07 -26.29 8.13
CA LYS A 280 -10.72 -27.37 7.37
C LYS A 280 -11.72 -28.14 8.23
N ALA A 281 -11.33 -28.53 9.45
CA ALA A 281 -12.21 -29.21 10.39
C ALA A 281 -13.40 -28.33 10.82
N ASP A 282 -13.15 -27.06 11.11
CA ASP A 282 -14.18 -26.10 11.50
C ASP A 282 -15.16 -25.78 10.35
N ILE A 283 -14.69 -25.73 9.10
CA ILE A 283 -15.55 -25.59 7.92
C ILE A 283 -16.46 -26.82 7.78
N GLU A 284 -15.95 -28.04 7.98
CA GLU A 284 -16.77 -29.25 7.93
C GLU A 284 -17.77 -29.31 9.09
N TYR A 285 -17.38 -28.89 10.29
CA TYR A 285 -18.29 -28.76 11.43
C TYR A 285 -19.40 -27.74 11.16
N ALA A 286 -19.06 -26.55 10.65
CA ALA A 286 -20.02 -25.52 10.27
C ALA A 286 -20.98 -26.00 9.17
N LYS A 287 -20.51 -26.83 8.22
CA LYS A 287 -21.35 -27.45 7.19
C LYS A 287 -22.38 -28.42 7.76
N GLN A 288 -22.02 -29.17 8.79
CA GLN A 288 -22.94 -30.06 9.48
C GLN A 288 -23.97 -29.28 10.31
N ALA A 289 -23.55 -28.19 10.94
CA ALA A 289 -24.42 -27.34 11.76
C ALA A 289 -25.45 -26.53 10.96
N GLN A 290 -25.22 -26.33 9.65
CA GLN A 290 -26.10 -25.59 8.73
C GLN A 290 -26.67 -24.26 9.30
N PRO A 291 -25.83 -23.38 9.84
CA PRO A 291 -26.28 -22.12 10.42
C PRO A 291 -26.80 -21.14 9.34
N ASP A 292 -27.72 -20.26 9.73
CA ASP A 292 -28.23 -19.20 8.84
C ASP A 292 -27.13 -18.23 8.38
N ASN A 293 -26.12 -17.98 9.22
CA ASN A 293 -24.92 -17.21 8.88
C ASN A 293 -23.67 -18.09 9.02
N PHE A 294 -23.31 -18.75 7.93
CA PHE A 294 -22.19 -19.69 7.88
C PHE A 294 -20.87 -19.07 8.31
N MET A 295 -20.50 -17.93 7.73
CA MET A 295 -19.21 -17.31 8.00
C MET A 295 -19.14 -16.63 9.37
N GLY A 296 -20.27 -16.17 9.92
CA GLY A 296 -20.37 -15.74 11.30
C GLY A 296 -20.17 -16.89 12.28
N PHE A 297 -20.83 -18.02 12.04
CA PHE A 297 -20.69 -19.23 12.85
C PHE A 297 -19.27 -19.80 12.80
N LEU A 298 -18.66 -19.86 11.61
CA LEU A 298 -17.28 -20.33 11.43
C LEU A 298 -16.30 -19.49 12.26
N LYS A 299 -16.41 -18.15 12.21
CA LYS A 299 -15.57 -17.25 13.01
C LYS A 299 -15.76 -17.47 14.52
N ALA A 300 -17.00 -17.67 14.95
CA ALA A 300 -17.31 -17.95 16.35
C ALA A 300 -16.77 -19.32 16.80
N SER A 301 -16.85 -20.34 15.96
CA SER A 301 -16.25 -21.67 16.19
C SER A 301 -14.74 -21.57 16.37
N CYS A 302 -14.06 -20.83 15.47
CA CYS A 302 -12.63 -20.62 15.55
C CYS A 302 -12.20 -19.88 16.84
N ALA A 303 -13.02 -18.93 17.30
CA ALA A 303 -12.79 -18.19 18.55
C ALA A 303 -13.15 -18.99 19.82
N GLY A 304 -14.09 -19.93 19.73
CA GLY A 304 -14.68 -20.66 20.85
C GLY A 304 -13.89 -21.90 21.33
N GLY A 305 -12.88 -22.33 20.58
CA GLY A 305 -11.92 -23.35 21.01
C GLY A 305 -12.51 -24.72 21.34
N HIS A 306 -13.31 -25.30 20.43
CA HIS A 306 -13.85 -26.64 20.65
C HIS A 306 -12.73 -27.72 20.68
N TYR A 307 -12.74 -28.46 21.80
CA TYR A 307 -11.71 -29.38 22.29
C TYR A 307 -11.63 -30.70 21.49
N ALA A 308 -10.57 -30.87 20.69
CA ALA A 308 -9.96 -32.18 20.36
C ALA A 308 -8.53 -32.07 19.76
N SER A 309 -8.12 -30.90 19.27
CA SER A 309 -6.89 -30.71 18.47
C SER A 309 -5.67 -30.15 19.23
N VAL A 310 -5.83 -29.63 20.45
CA VAL A 310 -4.78 -28.86 21.17
C VAL A 310 -3.51 -29.69 21.48
N GLU A 311 -3.66 -30.98 21.77
CA GLU A 311 -2.52 -31.88 22.04
C GLU A 311 -1.77 -32.26 20.74
N LEU A 312 -2.53 -32.48 19.67
CA LEU A 312 -2.03 -32.83 18.34
C LEU A 312 -1.35 -31.64 17.66
N GLU A 313 -1.88 -30.42 17.81
CA GLU A 313 -1.27 -29.19 17.30
C GLU A 313 0.02 -28.83 18.02
N LYS A 314 0.12 -29.03 19.35
CA LYS A 314 1.40 -28.85 20.07
C LYS A 314 2.48 -29.82 19.55
N GLN A 315 2.10 -31.05 19.21
CA GLN A 315 3.02 -32.04 18.65
C GLN A 315 3.39 -31.76 17.20
N GLN A 316 2.44 -31.35 16.36
CA GLN A 316 2.70 -30.98 14.96
C GLN A 316 3.51 -29.69 14.84
N ARG A 317 3.22 -28.67 15.65
CA ARG A 317 4.01 -27.44 15.74
C ARG A 317 5.43 -27.69 16.23
N LYS A 318 5.64 -28.66 17.14
CA LYS A 318 6.99 -29.14 17.51
C LYS A 318 7.72 -29.77 16.32
N LYS A 319 7.02 -30.55 15.48
CA LYS A 319 7.60 -31.18 14.28
C LYS A 319 7.90 -30.16 13.17
N GLU A 320 7.03 -29.18 12.95
CA GLU A 320 7.26 -28.10 11.99
C GLU A 320 8.38 -27.17 12.43
N LEU A 321 8.42 -26.80 13.72
CA LEU A 321 9.52 -26.01 14.26
C LEU A 321 10.85 -26.77 14.18
N ALA A 322 10.84 -28.10 14.33
CA ALA A 322 12.01 -28.93 14.12
C ALA A 322 12.45 -28.96 12.64
N ARG A 323 11.51 -29.09 11.69
CA ARG A 323 11.80 -29.01 10.24
C ARG A 323 12.35 -27.64 9.83
N TYR A 324 11.77 -26.56 10.36
CA TYR A 324 12.23 -25.20 10.12
C TYR A 324 13.66 -25.00 10.66
N ARG A 325 13.94 -25.47 11.89
CA ARG A 325 15.30 -25.46 12.46
C ARG A 325 16.28 -26.29 11.63
N GLU A 326 15.86 -27.44 11.10
CA GLU A 326 16.70 -28.26 10.22
C GLU A 326 17.00 -27.56 8.88
N GLN A 327 16.02 -26.87 8.30
CA GLN A 327 16.21 -26.09 7.07
C GLN A 327 17.13 -24.88 7.29
N GLU A 328 16.95 -24.15 8.39
CA GLU A 328 17.82 -23.03 8.75
C GLU A 328 19.25 -23.50 9.05
N GLN A 329 19.39 -24.67 9.71
CA GLN A 329 20.69 -25.30 9.94
C GLN A 329 21.37 -25.69 8.62
N LYS A 330 20.63 -26.29 7.66
CA LYS A 330 21.16 -26.60 6.32
C LYS A 330 21.60 -25.35 5.56
N LYS A 331 20.80 -24.27 5.58
CA LYS A 331 21.18 -23.00 4.96
C LYS A 331 22.43 -22.40 5.60
N LYS A 332 22.55 -22.50 6.92
CA LYS A 332 23.74 -22.04 7.66
C LYS A 332 24.97 -22.86 7.28
N GLU A 333 24.86 -24.17 7.19
CA GLU A 333 25.94 -25.07 6.75
C GLU A 333 26.34 -24.80 5.29
N GLU A 334 25.39 -24.59 4.39
CA GLU A 334 25.65 -24.20 3.00
C GLU A 334 26.36 -22.85 2.90
N LEU A 335 25.95 -21.88 3.72
CA LEU A 335 26.60 -20.57 3.79
C LEU A 335 28.02 -20.68 4.33
N GLU A 336 28.24 -21.46 5.39
CA GLU A 336 29.58 -21.73 5.92
C GLU A 336 30.47 -22.39 4.87
N GLN A 337 29.98 -23.39 4.13
CA GLN A 337 30.75 -24.00 3.03
C GLN A 337 31.09 -23.00 1.93
N LYS A 338 30.16 -22.10 1.59
CA LYS A 338 30.42 -21.01 0.61
C LYS A 338 31.47 -20.03 1.12
N ILE A 339 31.44 -19.68 2.41
CA ILE A 339 32.44 -18.80 3.05
C ILE A 339 33.82 -19.46 2.96
N LYS A 340 33.96 -20.72 3.42
CA LYS A 340 35.22 -21.47 3.37
C LYS A 340 35.79 -21.56 1.96
N LYS A 341 34.96 -21.97 0.99
CA LYS A 341 35.37 -22.07 -0.42
C LYS A 341 35.83 -20.72 -1.00
N LYS A 342 35.17 -19.62 -0.62
CA LYS A 342 35.52 -18.27 -1.08
C LYS A 342 36.79 -17.74 -0.39
N ALA A 343 36.96 -18.04 0.90
CA ALA A 343 38.17 -17.74 1.66
C ALA A 343 39.38 -18.48 1.06
N GLN A 344 39.27 -19.78 0.81
CA GLN A 344 40.31 -20.58 0.13
C GLN A 344 40.73 -20.01 -1.22
N GLN A 345 39.76 -19.63 -2.05
CA GLN A 345 40.02 -19.04 -3.36
C GLN A 345 40.73 -17.69 -3.25
N LYS A 346 40.33 -16.86 -2.28
CA LYS A 346 40.96 -15.57 -2.01
C LYS A 346 42.35 -15.73 -1.39
N ALA A 347 42.54 -16.65 -0.46
CA ALA A 347 43.81 -16.91 0.20
C ALA A 347 44.90 -17.29 -0.79
N LYS A 348 44.59 -18.18 -1.75
CA LYS A 348 45.51 -18.51 -2.85
C LYS A 348 45.91 -17.30 -3.68
N LYS A 349 44.94 -16.45 -4.05
CA LYS A 349 45.19 -15.21 -4.81
C LYS A 349 45.94 -14.15 -4.02
N ASN A 350 45.73 -14.08 -2.70
CA ASN A 350 46.42 -13.15 -1.82
C ASN A 350 47.87 -13.60 -1.61
N TYR A 351 48.10 -14.89 -1.37
CA TYR A 351 49.44 -15.46 -1.21
C TYR A 351 50.37 -15.15 -2.40
N GLU A 352 49.87 -15.25 -3.63
CA GLU A 352 50.63 -14.93 -4.85
C GLU A 352 51.07 -13.46 -4.93
N LYS A 353 50.48 -12.58 -4.13
CA LYS A 353 50.74 -11.14 -4.11
C LYS A 353 51.54 -10.66 -2.90
N LEU A 354 51.81 -11.54 -1.94
CA LEU A 354 52.55 -11.19 -0.73
C LEU A 354 54.05 -11.04 -1.01
N SER A 355 54.67 -10.07 -0.35
CA SER A 355 56.12 -9.94 -0.27
C SER A 355 56.74 -10.95 0.71
N GLU A 356 58.04 -11.21 0.61
CA GLU A 356 58.75 -12.12 1.54
C GLU A 356 58.56 -11.72 3.02
N LYS A 357 58.58 -10.43 3.34
CA LYS A 357 58.34 -9.94 4.70
C LYS A 357 56.95 -10.27 5.22
N GLU A 358 55.93 -10.19 4.35
CA GLU A 358 54.56 -10.53 4.73
C GLU A 358 54.38 -12.04 4.88
N ILE A 359 55.00 -12.84 3.99
CA ILE A 359 55.02 -14.30 4.09
C ILE A 359 55.65 -14.74 5.42
N ASP A 360 56.75 -14.12 5.84
CA ASP A 360 57.40 -14.44 7.11
C ASP A 360 56.55 -14.02 8.32
N SER A 361 55.77 -12.93 8.22
CA SER A 361 54.82 -12.54 9.26
C SER A 361 53.68 -13.55 9.43
N TYR A 362 53.10 -14.06 8.33
CA TYR A 362 52.08 -15.12 8.41
C TYR A 362 52.66 -16.49 8.80
N ALA A 363 53.97 -16.69 8.58
CA ALA A 363 54.67 -17.90 8.99
C ALA A 363 55.15 -17.84 10.46
N GLU A 364 54.87 -16.76 11.18
CA GLU A 364 55.20 -16.62 12.59
C GLU A 364 54.50 -17.72 13.39
N GLY A 365 55.28 -18.54 14.11
CA GLY A 365 54.78 -19.73 14.81
C GLY A 365 54.82 -21.03 13.99
N TYR A 366 55.16 -21.01 12.69
CA TYR A 366 55.44 -22.25 11.95
C TYR A 366 56.62 -22.99 12.60
N GLU A 367 57.68 -22.26 12.98
CA GLU A 367 58.87 -22.87 13.56
C GLU A 367 58.68 -23.43 14.98
N SER A 368 57.64 -23.01 15.70
CA SER A 368 57.28 -23.57 17.00
C SER A 368 56.35 -24.78 16.91
N LEU A 369 55.91 -25.18 15.70
CA LEU A 369 55.09 -26.38 15.53
C LEU A 369 55.85 -27.65 15.94
N PRO A 370 55.18 -28.59 16.63
CA PRO A 370 55.71 -29.92 16.88
C PRO A 370 56.21 -30.59 15.59
N LYS A 371 57.35 -31.29 15.69
CA LYS A 371 58.01 -31.94 14.54
C LYS A 371 57.07 -32.81 13.70
N MET A 372 56.17 -33.55 14.35
CA MET A 372 55.16 -34.39 13.70
C MET A 372 54.13 -33.63 12.84
N LEU A 373 53.90 -32.34 13.09
CA LEU A 373 53.02 -31.49 12.28
C LEU A 373 53.77 -30.83 11.12
N LYS A 374 55.03 -30.43 11.33
CA LYS A 374 55.91 -29.91 10.26
C LYS A 374 56.22 -30.95 9.19
N GLU A 375 56.20 -32.23 9.54
CA GLU A 375 56.35 -33.35 8.60
C GLU A 375 55.10 -33.55 7.70
N LYS A 376 53.95 -32.96 8.06
CA LYS A 376 52.67 -33.14 7.37
C LYS A 376 52.14 -31.88 6.66
N VAL A 377 52.63 -30.70 7.02
CA VAL A 377 52.17 -29.41 6.48
C VAL A 377 53.38 -28.56 6.16
N SER A 378 53.48 -28.09 4.91
CA SER A 378 54.56 -27.21 4.46
C SER A 378 54.38 -25.77 4.97
N LYS A 379 55.48 -24.99 5.01
CA LYS A 379 55.43 -23.55 5.35
C LYS A 379 54.44 -22.78 4.49
N LYS A 380 54.32 -23.14 3.21
CA LYS A 380 53.35 -22.55 2.27
C LYS A 380 51.90 -22.88 2.64
N GLU A 381 51.62 -24.14 2.98
CA GLU A 381 50.28 -24.56 3.41
C GLU A 381 49.90 -23.95 4.75
N PHE A 382 50.87 -23.77 5.65
CA PHE A 382 50.66 -23.07 6.92
C PHE A 382 50.27 -21.61 6.71
N VAL A 383 51.02 -20.89 5.87
CA VAL A 383 50.73 -19.47 5.55
C VAL A 383 49.38 -19.34 4.82
N LEU A 384 49.06 -20.23 3.88
CA LEU A 384 47.75 -20.24 3.22
C LEU A 384 46.60 -20.46 4.20
N GLY A 385 46.78 -21.33 5.19
CA GLY A 385 45.81 -21.57 6.26
C GLY A 385 45.57 -20.32 7.13
N ALA A 386 46.64 -19.60 7.49
CA ALA A 386 46.53 -18.36 8.26
C ALA A 386 45.73 -17.27 7.50
N ILE A 387 46.02 -17.08 6.21
CA ILE A 387 45.30 -16.12 5.36
C ILE A 387 43.84 -16.54 5.15
N GLU A 388 43.58 -17.84 4.99
CA GLU A 388 42.23 -18.39 4.87
C GLU A 388 41.39 -18.10 6.12
N GLU A 389 41.94 -18.32 7.31
CA GLU A 389 41.26 -18.08 8.58
C GLU A 389 40.89 -16.61 8.79
N GLU A 390 41.80 -15.68 8.45
CA GLU A 390 41.54 -14.24 8.51
C GLU A 390 40.40 -13.83 7.56
N LEU A 391 40.46 -14.30 6.30
CA LEU A 391 39.43 -14.00 5.30
C LEU A 391 38.07 -14.63 5.64
N GLU A 392 38.05 -15.80 6.26
CA GLU A 392 36.81 -16.39 6.79
C GLU A 392 36.17 -15.48 7.83
N LYS A 393 36.97 -14.90 8.73
CA LYS A 393 36.49 -14.00 9.78
C LYS A 393 35.92 -12.72 9.18
N GLU A 394 36.63 -12.07 8.26
CA GLU A 394 36.13 -10.87 7.57
C GLU A 394 34.82 -11.12 6.81
N LEU A 395 34.73 -12.25 6.11
CA LEU A 395 33.51 -12.61 5.36
C LEU A 395 32.32 -12.86 6.29
N ARG A 396 32.55 -13.43 7.49
CA ARG A 396 31.50 -13.60 8.50
C ARG A 396 31.04 -12.24 9.07
N GLU A 397 31.98 -11.34 9.36
CA GLU A 397 31.67 -10.01 9.89
C GLU A 397 30.86 -9.17 8.88
N LEU A 398 31.27 -9.14 7.61
CA LEU A 398 30.54 -8.46 6.54
C LEU A 398 29.11 -8.96 6.36
N LEU A 399 28.89 -10.27 6.50
CA LEU A 399 27.55 -10.86 6.36
C LEU A 399 26.69 -10.69 7.61
N SER A 400 27.29 -10.43 8.78
CA SER A 400 26.57 -10.18 10.03
C SER A 400 26.02 -8.75 10.15
N GLY A 401 26.56 -7.78 9.39
CA GLY A 401 26.14 -6.37 9.41
C GLY A 401 24.95 -6.01 8.52
N PHE A 402 24.30 -6.98 7.88
CA PHE A 402 23.15 -6.79 6.97
C PHE A 402 21.81 -7.32 7.51
N ASN A 403 21.72 -7.65 8.80
CA ASN A 403 20.49 -8.13 9.44
C ASN A 403 19.82 -7.07 10.32
#